data_AF-A0A0U5DYS9-F1
#
_entry.id   AF-A0A0U5DYS9-F1
#
_cell.length_a   1.000
_cell.length_b   1.000
_cell.length_c   1.000
_cell.angle_alpha   90.00
_cell.angle_beta   90.00
_cell.angle_gamma   90.00
#
_symmetry.space_group_name_H-M   'P 1'
#
loop_
_entity.id
_entity.type
_entity.pdbx_description
1 polymer ?
#
loop_
_entity_poly.entity_id
_entity_poly.type
_entity_poly.pdbx_seq_one_letter_code
_entity_poly.pdbx_strand_id
1 'polypeptide(L)' 'MKYKVALRKTDEGFSVSCPGLPGCWSQGKTEQEALENIADAINEYVAVSAELAATEDTEMREVEVAA' A
#
# COMPACT_ATOMS: atom_id res chain seq x y z
N MET A 1 -8.87 7.20 -0.26
CA MET A 1 -7.67 7.62 0.49
C MET A 1 -6.55 7.94 -0.49
N LYS A 2 -5.54 8.74 -0.11
CA LYS A 2 -4.35 8.99 -0.93
C LYS A 2 -3.12 8.46 -0.19
N TYR A 3 -2.35 7.61 -0.85
CA TYR A 3 -1.10 7.06 -0.31
C TYR A 3 0.08 7.63 -1.09
N LYS A 4 1.16 7.99 -0.38
CA LYS A 4 2.43 8.34 -1.03
C LYS A 4 3.14 7.03 -1.39
N VAL A 5 3.66 6.96 -2.60
CA VAL A 5 4.45 5.81 -3.07
C VAL A 5 5.85 6.26 -3.49
N ALA A 6 6.83 5.39 -3.26
CA ALA A 6 8.19 5.56 -3.74
C ALA A 6 8.34 4.76 -5.04
N LEU A 7 8.36 5.46 -6.17
CA LEU A 7 8.57 4.90 -7.49
C LEU A 7 10.06 4.95 -7.85
N ARG A 8 10.59 3.85 -8.38
CA ARG A 8 11.99 3.75 -8.81
C ARG A 8 12.05 3.07 -10.18
N LYS A 9 12.70 3.71 -11.14
CA LYS A 9 13.05 3.10 -12.42
C LYS A 9 14.16 2.06 -12.23
N THR A 10 14.05 0.94 -12.91
CA THR A 10 15.01 -0.18 -12.92
C THR A 10 15.39 -0.53 -14.35
N ASP A 11 16.33 -1.45 -14.52
CA ASP A 11 16.74 -1.94 -15.85
C ASP A 11 15.63 -2.79 -16.53
N GLU A 12 14.68 -3.29 -15.75
CA GLU A 12 13.57 -4.15 -16.22
C GLU A 12 12.21 -3.42 -16.26
N GLY A 13 12.15 -2.14 -15.88
CA GLY A 13 10.92 -1.35 -15.82
C GLY A 13 10.89 -0.40 -14.62
N PHE A 14 9.87 -0.56 -13.78
CA PHE A 14 9.63 0.25 -12.59
C PHE A 14 9.26 -0.63 -11.40
N SER A 15 9.87 -0.34 -10.26
CA SER A 15 9.47 -0.88 -8.94
C SER A 15 8.82 0.21 -8.12
N VAL A 16 7.83 -0.12 -7.31
CA VAL A 16 7.12 0.84 -6.48
C VAL A 16 6.78 0.25 -5.12
N SER A 17 6.80 1.09 -4.08
CA SER A 17 6.44 0.70 -2.70
C SER A 17 5.65 1.79 -1.99
N CYS A 18 4.84 1.42 -1.00
CA CYS A 18 4.12 2.36 -0.14
C CYS A 18 4.77 2.44 1.25
N PRO A 19 5.47 3.54 1.61
CA PRO A 19 6.07 3.69 2.93
C PRO A 19 5.04 3.66 4.08
N GLY A 20 3.79 4.08 3.82
CA GLY A 20 2.71 4.06 4.80
C GLY A 20 2.08 2.68 5.01
N LEU A 21 2.39 1.70 4.16
CA LEU A 21 1.89 0.32 4.24
C LEU A 21 3.06 -0.65 4.03
N PRO A 22 3.88 -0.89 5.08
CA PRO A 22 5.02 -1.78 4.99
C PRO A 22 4.61 -3.16 4.48
N GLY A 23 5.19 -3.58 3.35
CA GLY A 23 4.87 -4.84 2.67
C GLY A 23 4.15 -4.66 1.34
N CYS A 24 3.51 -3.53 1.08
CA CYS A 24 2.96 -3.22 -0.23
C CYS A 24 4.07 -2.82 -1.21
N TRP A 25 4.47 -3.78 -2.04
CA TRP A 25 5.41 -3.63 -3.15
C TRP A 25 4.77 -4.10 -4.44
N SER A 26 5.11 -3.43 -5.54
CA SER A 26 4.68 -3.84 -6.86
C SER A 26 5.69 -3.41 -7.93
N GLN A 27 5.44 -3.80 -9.17
CA GLN A 27 6.30 -3.51 -10.30
C GLN A 27 5.50 -3.47 -11.62
N GLY A 28 6.07 -2.84 -12.63
CA GLY A 28 5.50 -2.79 -13.98
C GLY A 28 6.58 -2.47 -15.02
N LYS A 29 6.34 -2.82 -16.29
CA LYS A 29 7.24 -2.44 -17.40
C LYS A 29 7.18 -0.95 -17.68
N THR A 30 6.06 -0.32 -17.37
CA THR A 30 5.86 1.13 -17.47
C THR A 30 5.55 1.75 -16.11
N GLU A 31 5.75 3.06 -16.00
CA GLU A 31 5.37 3.82 -14.80
C GLU A 31 3.88 3.68 -14.51
N GLN A 32 3.03 3.79 -15.53
CA GLN A 32 1.58 3.66 -15.38
C GLN A 32 1.19 2.28 -14.86
N GLU A 33 1.73 1.21 -15.46
CA GLU A 33 1.46 -0.17 -15.02
C GLU A 33 1.91 -0.41 -13.57
N ALA A 34 3.09 0.08 -13.18
CA ALA A 34 3.55 -0.04 -11.80
C ALA A 34 2.61 0.69 -10.82
N LEU A 35 2.11 1.86 -11.20
CA LEU A 35 1.17 2.66 -10.40
C LEU A 35 -0.23 2.02 -10.31
N GLU A 36 -0.71 1.40 -11.38
CA GLU A 36 -1.95 0.62 -11.39
C GLU A 36 -1.80 -0.61 -10.48
N ASN A 37 -0.72 -1.38 -10.64
CA ASN A 37 -0.49 -2.59 -9.86
C ASN A 37 -0.31 -2.33 -8.36
N ILE A 38 0.34 -1.22 -7.95
CA ILE A 38 0.45 -0.88 -6.53
C ILE A 38 -0.88 -0.36 -5.96
N ALA A 39 -1.72 0.28 -6.77
CA ALA A 39 -3.04 0.71 -6.33
C ALA A 39 -3.91 -0.51 -5.99
N ASP A 40 -3.87 -1.56 -6.81
CA ASP A 40 -4.57 -2.82 -6.54
C ASP A 40 -4.04 -3.49 -5.26
N ALA A 41 -2.72 -3.61 -5.11
CA ALA A 41 -2.11 -4.18 -3.90
C ALA A 41 -2.46 -3.41 -2.62
N ILE A 42 -2.55 -2.08 -2.69
CA ILE A 42 -2.97 -1.24 -1.57
C ILE A 42 -4.45 -1.46 -1.24
N ASN A 43 -5.31 -1.55 -2.26
CA ASN A 43 -6.74 -1.79 -2.08
C ASN A 43 -6.99 -3.14 -1.40
N GLU A 44 -6.33 -4.20 -1.87
CA GLU A 44 -6.41 -5.53 -1.27
C GLU A 44 -5.91 -5.53 0.18
N TYR A 45 -4.76 -4.91 0.43
CA TYR A 45 -4.20 -4.82 1.78
C TYR A 45 -5.15 -4.13 2.75
N VAL A 46 -5.71 -2.98 2.39
CA VAL A 46 -6.60 -2.21 3.27
C VAL A 46 -7.90 -2.97 3.55
N ALA A 47 -8.46 -3.65 2.54
CA ALA A 47 -9.67 -4.46 2.71
C ALA A 47 -9.44 -5.58 3.74
N VAL A 48 -8.35 -6.35 3.56
CA VAL A 48 -8.04 -7.48 4.45
C VAL A 48 -7.57 -7.00 5.83
N SER A 49 -6.80 -5.91 5.92
CA SER A 49 -6.32 -5.38 7.19
C SER A 49 -7.47 -4.97 8.11
N ALA A 50 -8.56 -4.41 7.56
CA ALA A 50 -9.73 -4.06 8.34
C ALA A 50 -10.47 -5.31 8.85
N GLU A 51 -10.63 -6.33 8.00
CA GLU A 51 -11.25 -7.61 8.38
C GLU A 51 -10.45 -8.34 9.45
N LEU A 52 -9.13 -8.44 9.30
CA LEU A 52 -8.25 -9.10 10.27
C LEU A 52 -8.20 -8.39 11.61
N ALA A 53 -8.33 -7.06 11.62
CA ALA A 53 -8.38 -6.29 12.86
C ALA A 53 -9.76 -6.37 13.55
N ALA A 54 -10.81 -6.77 12.84
CA ALA A 54 -12.18 -6.87 13.33
C ALA A 54 -12.50 -8.24 13.96
N THR A 55 -11.60 -8.77 14.79
CA THR A 55 -11.88 -9.95 15.63
C THR A 55 -12.76 -9.58 16.82
N GLU A 56 -13.52 -10.53 17.38
CA GLU A 56 -14.48 -10.28 18.48
C GLU A 56 -13.87 -9.57 19.71
N ASP A 57 -12.57 -9.75 19.96
CA ASP A 57 -11.85 -9.18 21.11
C ASP A 57 -11.02 -7.91 20.78
N THR A 58 -11.18 -7.31 19.60
CA THR A 58 -10.38 -6.14 19.17
C THR A 58 -11.27 -4.92 18.85
N GLU A 59 -11.00 -3.79 19.50
CA GLU A 59 -11.66 -2.50 19.23
C GLU A 59 -10.68 -1.58 18.47
N MET A 60 -11.03 -1.22 17.24
CA MET A 60 -10.25 -0.29 16.43
C MET A 60 -10.39 1.15 16.93
N ARG A 61 -9.26 1.84 17.12
CA ARG A 61 -9.21 3.23 17.60
C ARG A 61 -8.25 4.05 16.77
N GLU A 62 -8.63 5.30 16.50
CA GLU A 62 -7.75 6.26 15.84
C GLU A 62 -6.88 6.97 16.88
N VAL A 63 -5.60 7.17 16.55
CA VAL A 63 -4.63 7.86 17.41
C VAL A 63 -3.96 8.95 16.59
N GLU A 64 -4.04 10.19 17.08
CA GLU A 64 -3.34 11.33 16.48
C GLU A 64 -1.90 11.41 17.04
N VAL A 65 -0.92 11.64 16.17
CA VAL A 65 0.49 11.77 16.54
C VAL A 65 1.06 13.09 16.01
N ALA A 66 2.03 13.65 16.73
CA ALA A 66 2.75 14.85 16.28
C ALA A 66 3.67 14.49 15.10
N ALA A 67 3.66 15.32 14.06
CA ALA A 67 4.45 15.16 12.84
C ALA A 67 5.90 15.63 12.97
#